data_AF-A0A381VMS1-F1
#
_entry.id   AF-A0A381VMS1-F1
#
_cell.length_a   1.000
_cell.length_b   1.000
_cell.length_c   1.000
_cell.angle_alpha   90.00
_cell.angle_beta   90.00
_cell.angle_gamma   90.00
#
_symmetry.space_group_name_H-M   'P 1'
#
loop_
_entity.id
_entity.type
_entity.pdbx_description
1 polymer ?
#
loop_
_entity_poly.entity_id
_entity_poly.type
_entity_poly.pdbx_seq_one_letter_code
_entity_poly.pdbx_strand_id
1 'polypeptide(L)'
;ISGLQYLDDNEPQSLLASYAPAIVPAWHGGHLMETWHMVRDQSLYWPWFHRSSENTIRAEPRIDAESVHTRFVAMLKAGSNWRHACLSFFQYPVRTQLAALKVPILLCAAAWDPNRSHTQAAASAVGACQYRDLPDDEADWATALTEFFGQ
;
A
#
# COMPACT_ATOMS: atom_id res chain seq x y z
N ILE A 1 -4.86 -2.44 0.78
CA ILE A 1 -3.64 -2.79 0.01
C ILE A 1 -3.05 -4.03 0.68
N SER A 2 -2.96 -5.12 -0.07
CA SER A 2 -2.37 -6.40 0.31
C SER A 2 -1.07 -6.69 -0.44
N GLY A 3 -0.88 -6.13 -1.64
CA GLY A 3 0.25 -6.45 -2.51
C GLY A 3 1.58 -5.79 -2.12
N LEU A 4 2.68 -6.42 -2.54
CA LEU A 4 4.05 -5.96 -2.41
C LEU A 4 4.40 -4.94 -3.50
N GLN A 5 5.15 -3.91 -3.15
CA GLN A 5 5.75 -2.99 -4.12
C GLN A 5 7.13 -3.47 -4.53
N TYR A 6 7.25 -3.82 -5.82
CA TYR A 6 8.46 -4.29 -6.46
C TYR A 6 8.87 -3.27 -7.52
N LEU A 7 9.18 -2.07 -7.03
CA LEU A 7 9.41 -0.89 -7.87
C LEU A 7 10.71 -1.01 -8.65
N ASP A 8 10.73 -0.52 -9.88
CA ASP A 8 11.96 -0.29 -10.65
C ASP A 8 12.68 0.99 -10.16
N ASP A 9 13.94 1.18 -10.51
CA ASP A 9 14.78 2.28 -9.96
C ASP A 9 14.21 3.70 -10.19
N ASN A 10 13.34 3.89 -11.20
CA ASN A 10 12.77 5.19 -11.56
C ASN A 10 11.38 5.48 -10.94
N GLU A 11 10.63 4.46 -10.52
CA GLU A 11 9.27 4.62 -9.99
C GLU A 11 9.17 5.29 -8.60
N PRO A 12 10.14 5.10 -7.67
CA PRO A 12 10.08 5.69 -6.34
C PRO A 12 10.06 7.22 -6.34
N GLN A 13 10.60 7.89 -7.36
CA GLN A 13 10.83 9.34 -7.28
C GLN A 13 9.53 10.14 -7.15
N SER A 14 8.47 9.77 -7.89
CA SER A 14 7.17 10.45 -7.80
C SER A 14 6.47 10.18 -6.48
N LEU A 15 6.55 8.94 -5.97
CA LEU A 15 6.00 8.55 -4.66
C LEU A 15 6.72 9.28 -3.53
N LEU A 16 8.05 9.36 -3.56
CA LEU A 16 8.86 10.06 -2.57
C LEU A 16 8.57 11.56 -2.52
N ALA A 17 8.31 12.17 -3.68
CA ALA A 17 7.98 13.60 -3.77
C ALA A 17 6.57 13.90 -3.23
N SER A 18 5.58 13.09 -3.61
CA SER A 18 4.16 13.50 -3.53
C SER A 18 3.30 12.66 -2.61
N TYR A 19 3.68 11.42 -2.27
CA TYR A 19 2.77 10.51 -1.56
C TYR A 19 2.53 10.91 -0.11
N ALA A 20 3.54 11.45 0.58
CA ALA A 20 3.47 11.71 2.01
C ALA A 20 3.75 13.17 2.39
N PRO A 21 2.95 14.15 1.94
CA PRO A 21 3.19 15.57 2.21
C PRO A 21 3.26 15.84 3.72
N ALA A 22 4.00 16.88 4.11
CA ALA A 22 4.09 17.28 5.51
C ALA A 22 2.75 17.83 5.99
N ILE A 23 2.21 17.28 7.08
CA ILE A 23 1.02 17.79 7.74
C ILE A 23 1.48 18.87 8.72
N VAL A 24 1.38 20.13 8.32
CA VAL A 24 1.82 21.29 9.13
C VAL A 24 0.60 21.96 9.75
N PRO A 25 0.46 21.98 11.09
CA PRO A 25 -0.63 22.67 11.74
C PRO A 25 -0.66 24.16 11.37
N ALA A 26 -1.80 24.60 10.87
CA ALA A 26 -2.08 25.99 10.54
C ALA A 26 -3.23 26.51 11.42
N TRP A 27 -3.13 27.78 11.86
CA TRP A 27 -4.10 28.39 12.77
C TRP A 27 -5.54 28.36 12.23
N HIS A 28 -5.70 28.47 10.91
CA HIS A 28 -6.99 28.44 10.22
C HIS A 28 -7.49 27.01 9.93
N GLY A 29 -6.80 25.97 10.41
CA GLY A 29 -7.24 24.58 10.31
C GLY A 29 -7.13 23.93 8.93
N GLY A 30 -6.51 24.57 7.94
CA GLY A 30 -6.47 24.06 6.54
C GLY A 30 -5.90 22.64 6.42
N HIS A 31 -4.84 22.35 7.17
CA HIS A 31 -4.22 21.03 7.28
C HIS A 31 -5.19 19.90 7.65
N LEU A 32 -6.28 20.19 8.39
CA LEU A 32 -7.30 19.21 8.74
C LEU A 32 -8.08 18.78 7.50
N MET A 33 -8.51 19.73 6.67
CA MET A 33 -9.28 19.43 5.45
C MET A 33 -8.40 18.75 4.39
N GLU A 34 -7.16 19.21 4.23
CA GLU A 34 -6.18 18.58 3.34
C GLU A 34 -5.91 17.12 3.73
N THR A 35 -5.66 16.86 5.01
CA THR A 35 -5.41 15.51 5.52
C THR A 35 -6.65 14.63 5.39
N TRP A 36 -7.84 15.17 5.64
CA TRP A 36 -9.10 14.44 5.48
C TRP A 36 -9.32 13.98 4.03
N HIS A 37 -9.14 14.88 3.06
CA HIS A 37 -9.24 14.53 1.64
C HIS A 37 -8.18 13.50 1.23
N MET A 38 -6.94 13.67 1.70
CA MET A 38 -5.86 12.70 1.45
C MET A 38 -6.22 11.30 1.97
N VAL A 39 -6.73 11.19 3.19
CA VAL A 39 -7.11 9.90 3.80
C VAL A 39 -8.27 9.24 3.05
N ARG A 40 -9.28 10.02 2.67
CA ARG A 40 -10.39 9.52 1.84
C ARG A 40 -9.88 9.02 0.49
N ASP A 41 -9.04 9.80 -0.18
CA ASP A 41 -8.55 9.49 -1.53
C ASP A 41 -7.62 8.27 -1.55
N GLN A 42 -6.94 7.96 -0.45
CA GLN A 42 -6.20 6.69 -0.29
C GLN A 42 -7.08 5.43 -0.35
N SER A 43 -8.41 5.55 -0.15
CA SER A 43 -9.35 4.45 -0.38
C SER A 43 -9.82 4.35 -1.83
N LEU A 44 -9.61 5.38 -2.63
CA LEU A 44 -10.19 5.51 -3.97
C LEU A 44 -9.16 5.33 -5.08
N TYR A 45 -7.93 5.82 -4.86
CA TYR A 45 -6.90 5.87 -5.89
C TYR A 45 -5.56 5.35 -5.38
N TRP A 46 -4.82 4.71 -6.29
CA TRP A 46 -3.41 4.39 -6.09
C TRP A 46 -2.54 4.91 -7.25
N PRO A 47 -1.55 5.78 -6.97
CA PRO A 47 -1.39 6.52 -5.71
C PRO A 47 -2.51 7.56 -5.51
N TRP A 48 -2.80 7.95 -4.27
CA TRP A 48 -3.97 8.77 -3.91
C TRP A 48 -4.03 10.15 -4.58
N PHE A 49 -2.86 10.70 -4.95
CA PHE A 49 -2.74 12.02 -5.59
C PHE A 49 -2.95 11.99 -7.12
N HIS A 50 -2.99 10.80 -7.74
CA HIS A 50 -3.35 10.64 -9.16
C HIS A 50 -4.81 10.21 -9.28
N ARG A 51 -5.70 11.20 -9.45
CA ARG A 51 -7.16 10.99 -9.50
C ARG A 51 -7.64 10.75 -10.93
N SER A 52 -7.25 9.61 -11.50
CA SER A 52 -7.69 9.18 -12.83
C SER A 52 -8.49 7.86 -12.74
N SER A 53 -9.18 7.51 -13.83
CA SER A 53 -9.84 6.20 -13.96
C SER A 53 -8.86 5.03 -13.98
N GLU A 54 -7.62 5.25 -14.44
CA GLU A 54 -6.55 4.24 -14.49
C GLU A 54 -6.01 3.95 -13.09
N ASN A 55 -6.00 4.96 -12.22
CA ASN A 55 -5.52 4.85 -10.84
C ASN A 55 -6.60 4.44 -9.83
N THR A 56 -7.86 4.25 -10.27
CA THR A 56 -8.95 3.87 -9.37
C THR A 56 -8.73 2.46 -8.82
N ILE A 57 -8.79 2.31 -7.50
CA ILE A 57 -8.78 1.02 -6.82
C ILE A 57 -10.13 0.32 -7.09
N ARG A 58 -10.10 -0.91 -7.60
CA ARG A 58 -11.29 -1.66 -8.02
C ARG A 58 -11.83 -2.55 -6.89
N ALA A 59 -12.03 -1.97 -5.73
CA ALA A 59 -12.63 -2.60 -4.54
C ALA A 59 -13.72 -1.71 -3.96
N GLU A 60 -14.53 -2.23 -3.05
CA GLU A 60 -15.49 -1.41 -2.29
C GLU A 60 -14.71 -0.40 -1.43
N PRO A 61 -14.88 0.92 -1.67
CA PRO A 61 -14.07 1.92 -0.99
C PRO A 61 -14.53 2.11 0.45
N ARG A 62 -13.59 2.01 1.39
CA ARG A 62 -13.83 2.37 2.81
C ARG A 62 -13.84 3.89 2.99
N ILE A 63 -14.95 4.52 2.62
CA ILE A 63 -15.17 5.98 2.66
C ILE A 63 -16.35 6.40 3.55
N ASP A 64 -16.93 5.47 4.31
CA ASP A 64 -17.89 5.80 5.36
C ASP A 64 -17.26 6.72 6.41
N ALA A 65 -18.10 7.49 7.11
CA ALA A 65 -17.65 8.54 8.02
C ALA A 65 -16.75 8.00 9.15
N GLU A 66 -17.05 6.82 9.68
CA GLU A 66 -16.31 6.22 10.80
C GLU A 66 -14.93 5.75 10.35
N SER A 67 -14.84 5.05 9.22
CA SER A 67 -13.58 4.59 8.64
C SER A 67 -12.65 5.75 8.30
N VAL A 68 -13.18 6.79 7.65
CA VAL A 68 -12.37 7.97 7.28
C VAL A 68 -11.94 8.73 8.54
N HIS A 69 -12.85 8.95 9.49
CA HIS A 69 -12.53 9.65 10.74
C HIS A 69 -11.43 8.92 11.53
N THR A 70 -11.56 7.60 11.69
CA THR A 70 -10.59 6.78 12.43
C THR A 70 -9.19 6.89 11.84
N ARG A 71 -9.07 6.74 10.51
CA ARG A 71 -7.78 6.86 9.80
C ARG A 71 -7.24 8.29 9.83
N PHE A 72 -8.10 9.28 9.70
CA PHE A 72 -7.76 10.70 9.78
C PHE A 72 -7.16 11.06 11.15
N VAL A 73 -7.82 10.69 12.24
CA VAL A 73 -7.31 10.93 13.59
C VAL A 73 -6.00 10.18 13.83
N ALA A 74 -5.89 8.93 13.38
CA ALA A 74 -4.64 8.16 13.48
C ALA A 74 -3.48 8.84 12.75
N MET A 75 -3.74 9.38 11.55
CA MET A 75 -2.75 10.09 10.76
C MET A 75 -2.30 11.39 11.43
N LEU A 76 -3.22 12.19 11.97
CA LEU A 76 -2.87 13.39 12.74
C LEU A 76 -2.06 13.07 13.99
N LYS A 77 -2.40 12.00 14.71
CA LYS A 77 -1.64 11.53 15.89
C LYS A 77 -0.25 11.04 15.51
N ALA A 78 -0.09 10.41 14.35
CA ALA A 78 1.20 9.96 13.84
C ALA A 78 2.11 11.13 13.45
N GLY A 79 1.54 12.25 12.96
CA GLY A 79 2.29 13.43 12.56
C GLY A 79 3.39 13.10 11.53
N SER A 80 4.61 13.58 11.77
CA SER A 80 5.75 13.32 10.88
C SER A 80 6.15 11.84 10.81
N ASN A 81 5.78 11.00 11.78
CA ASN A 81 6.12 9.58 11.76
C ASN A 81 5.42 8.84 10.62
N TRP A 82 4.22 9.27 10.22
CA TRP A 82 3.55 8.71 9.04
C TRP A 82 4.37 8.97 7.77
N ARG A 83 4.85 10.22 7.59
CA ARG A 83 5.72 10.57 6.46
C ARG A 83 7.00 9.75 6.47
N HIS A 84 7.67 9.63 7.63
CA HIS A 84 8.87 8.81 7.75
C HIS A 84 8.60 7.35 7.40
N ALA A 85 7.50 6.77 7.86
CA ALA A 85 7.12 5.39 7.53
C ALA A 85 6.92 5.21 6.01
N CYS A 86 6.20 6.12 5.35
CA CYS A 86 6.02 6.05 3.90
C CYS A 86 7.33 6.19 3.13
N LEU A 87 8.18 7.16 3.49
CA LEU A 87 9.47 7.35 2.81
C LEU A 87 10.38 6.13 2.98
N SER A 88 10.47 5.58 4.19
CA SER A 88 11.23 4.35 4.46
C SER A 88 10.70 3.17 3.66
N PHE A 89 9.37 3.04 3.55
CA PHE A 89 8.75 1.98 2.77
C PHE A 89 9.11 2.08 1.28
N PHE A 90 9.03 3.26 0.67
CA PHE A 90 9.37 3.46 -0.75
C PHE A 90 10.87 3.36 -1.05
N GLN A 91 11.73 3.60 -0.06
CA GLN A 91 13.19 3.47 -0.20
C GLN A 91 13.71 2.07 0.13
N TYR A 92 12.87 1.19 0.68
CA TYR A 92 13.33 -0.13 1.07
C TYR A 92 13.74 -0.95 -0.17
N PRO A 93 14.96 -1.53 -0.20
CA PRO A 93 15.48 -2.20 -1.39
C PRO A 93 14.89 -3.61 -1.56
N VAL A 94 13.57 -3.70 -1.79
CA VAL A 94 12.80 -4.96 -1.88
C VAL A 94 13.47 -5.94 -2.84
N ARG A 95 13.92 -5.48 -4.01
CA ARG A 95 14.55 -6.35 -5.03
C ARG A 95 15.76 -7.10 -4.49
N THR A 96 16.70 -6.35 -3.91
CA THR A 96 17.94 -6.91 -3.35
C THR A 96 17.66 -7.81 -2.15
N GLN A 97 16.76 -7.38 -1.26
CA GLN A 97 16.46 -8.13 -0.05
C GLN A 97 15.72 -9.43 -0.36
N LEU A 98 14.72 -9.37 -1.26
CA LEU A 98 13.97 -10.54 -1.69
C LEU A 98 14.87 -11.57 -2.40
N ALA A 99 15.79 -11.11 -3.27
CA ALA A 99 16.74 -11.99 -3.95
C ALA A 99 17.76 -12.66 -3.03
N ALA A 100 18.05 -12.06 -1.87
CA ALA A 100 18.99 -12.61 -0.89
C ALA A 100 18.37 -13.70 0.01
N LEU A 101 17.04 -13.79 0.05
CA LEU A 101 16.34 -14.79 0.86
C LEU A 101 16.47 -16.18 0.24
N LYS A 102 16.68 -17.17 1.12
CA LYS A 102 16.88 -18.59 0.75
C LYS A 102 15.79 -19.51 1.28
N VAL A 103 14.78 -18.95 1.91
CA VAL A 103 13.63 -19.68 2.47
C VAL A 103 12.48 -19.66 1.46
N PRO A 104 11.55 -20.62 1.50
CA PRO A 104 10.30 -20.52 0.75
C PRO A 104 9.56 -19.23 1.12
N ILE A 105 9.08 -18.49 0.12
CA ILE A 105 8.32 -17.25 0.31
C ILE A 105 7.01 -17.38 -0.46
N LEU A 106 5.89 -17.08 0.17
CA LEU A 106 4.62 -16.88 -0.51
C LEU A 106 4.36 -15.37 -0.63
N LEU A 107 4.23 -14.89 -1.87
CA LEU A 107 3.77 -13.56 -2.18
C LEU A 107 2.30 -13.62 -2.62
N CYS A 108 1.50 -12.70 -2.09
CA CYS A 108 0.06 -12.70 -2.28
C CYS A 108 -0.45 -11.30 -2.59
N ALA A 109 -1.47 -11.22 -3.44
CA ALA A 109 -2.23 -10.00 -3.67
C ALA A 109 -3.67 -10.35 -4.03
N ALA A 110 -4.62 -9.53 -3.59
CA ALA A 110 -6.01 -9.65 -4.03
C ALA A 110 -6.16 -9.12 -5.47
N ALA A 111 -7.19 -9.58 -6.20
CA ALA A 111 -7.41 -9.17 -7.59
C ALA A 111 -7.59 -7.65 -7.74
N TRP A 112 -8.19 -7.02 -6.73
CA TRP A 112 -8.43 -5.58 -6.67
C TRP A 112 -7.23 -4.75 -6.23
N ASP A 113 -6.13 -5.38 -5.80
CA ASP A 113 -4.97 -4.67 -5.26
C ASP A 113 -4.15 -3.97 -6.36
N PRO A 114 -3.87 -2.66 -6.22
CA PRO A 114 -3.13 -1.91 -7.24
C PRO A 114 -1.67 -2.34 -7.40
N ASN A 115 -1.08 -3.02 -6.41
CA ASN A 115 0.28 -3.56 -6.47
C ASN A 115 0.32 -5.04 -6.89
N ARG A 116 -0.79 -5.62 -7.37
CA ARG A 116 -0.84 -7.03 -7.80
C ARG A 116 0.20 -7.34 -8.87
N SER A 117 0.33 -6.48 -9.89
CA SER A 117 1.33 -6.64 -10.96
C SER A 117 2.76 -6.63 -10.41
N HIS A 118 3.07 -5.72 -9.49
CA HIS A 118 4.37 -5.69 -8.81
C HIS A 118 4.63 -6.97 -7.99
N THR A 119 3.60 -7.47 -7.30
CA THR A 119 3.69 -8.71 -6.52
C THR A 119 3.98 -9.92 -7.42
N GLN A 120 3.32 -10.02 -8.56
CA GLN A 120 3.56 -11.06 -9.56
C GLN A 120 4.95 -10.95 -10.19
N ALA A 121 5.41 -9.73 -10.48
CA ALA A 121 6.75 -9.48 -10.98
C ALA A 121 7.84 -9.90 -9.98
N ALA A 122 7.64 -9.59 -8.69
CA ALA A 122 8.54 -10.03 -7.61
C ALA A 122 8.65 -11.55 -7.53
N ALA A 123 7.51 -12.25 -7.57
CA ALA A 123 7.47 -13.71 -7.50
C ALA A 123 8.16 -14.35 -8.71
N SER A 124 8.02 -13.75 -9.89
CA SER A 124 8.65 -14.26 -11.12
C SER A 124 10.16 -14.00 -11.16
N ALA A 125 10.62 -12.92 -10.53
CA ALA A 125 12.03 -12.54 -10.53
C ALA A 125 12.89 -13.33 -9.52
N VAL A 126 12.29 -13.89 -8.48
CA VAL A 126 12.99 -14.58 -7.39
C VAL A 126 12.50 -16.02 -7.29
N GLY A 127 13.32 -16.99 -7.70
CA GLY A 127 12.93 -18.41 -7.77
C GLY A 127 12.52 -19.07 -6.44
N ALA A 128 12.83 -18.45 -5.29
CA ALA A 128 12.36 -18.90 -3.98
C ALA A 128 10.91 -18.45 -3.66
N CYS A 129 10.33 -17.57 -4.48
CA CYS A 129 9.00 -17.04 -4.30
C CYS A 129 7.95 -17.86 -5.06
N GLN A 130 6.85 -18.14 -4.38
CA GLN A 130 5.60 -18.60 -4.95
C GLN A 130 4.62 -17.41 -5.00
N TYR A 131 3.68 -17.42 -5.95
CA TYR A 131 2.61 -16.43 -6.01
C TYR A 131 1.24 -17.10 -5.82
N ARG A 132 0.34 -16.44 -5.09
CA ARG A 132 -1.06 -16.84 -4.96
C ARG A 132 -1.98 -15.62 -4.98
N ASP A 133 -3.08 -15.73 -5.73
CA ASP A 133 -4.15 -14.73 -5.65
C ASP A 133 -4.92 -14.91 -4.33
N LEU A 134 -5.15 -13.80 -3.62
CA LEU A 134 -6.03 -13.79 -2.46
C LEU A 134 -7.49 -13.69 -2.92
N PRO A 135 -8.42 -14.34 -2.18
CA PRO A 135 -9.84 -14.06 -2.32
C PRO A 135 -10.15 -12.57 -2.18
N ASP A 136 -11.26 -12.13 -2.78
CA ASP A 136 -11.68 -10.72 -2.67
C ASP A 136 -12.07 -10.35 -1.23
N ASP A 137 -12.69 -11.28 -0.50
CA ASP A 137 -13.05 -11.12 0.91
C ASP A 137 -11.84 -11.41 1.82
N GLU A 138 -11.48 -10.42 2.64
CA GLU A 138 -10.40 -10.51 3.62
C GLU A 138 -10.65 -11.64 4.65
N ALA A 139 -11.91 -12.01 4.90
CA ALA A 139 -12.27 -13.10 5.83
C ALA A 139 -11.74 -14.47 5.39
N ASP A 140 -11.57 -14.69 4.08
CA ASP A 140 -11.13 -15.96 3.52
C ASP A 140 -9.60 -16.07 3.37
N TRP A 141 -8.86 -15.00 3.66
CA TRP A 141 -7.41 -14.97 3.46
C TRP A 141 -6.66 -15.97 4.35
N ALA A 142 -7.15 -16.21 5.56
CA ALA A 142 -6.52 -17.16 6.47
C ALA A 142 -6.46 -18.57 5.86
N THR A 143 -7.55 -19.02 5.25
CA THR A 143 -7.62 -20.31 4.55
C THR A 143 -6.63 -20.35 3.39
N ALA A 144 -6.60 -19.30 2.56
CA ALA A 144 -5.70 -19.21 1.41
C ALA A 144 -4.21 -19.20 1.79
N LEU A 145 -3.86 -18.70 2.98
CA LEU A 145 -2.47 -18.66 3.46
C LEU A 145 -2.05 -19.95 4.18
N THR A 146 -2.98 -20.63 4.86
CA THR A 146 -2.67 -21.80 5.71
C THR A 146 -2.03 -22.95 4.92
N GLU A 147 -2.44 -23.15 3.66
CA GLU A 147 -1.87 -24.20 2.79
C GLU A 147 -0.36 -24.09 2.60
N PHE A 148 0.22 -22.90 2.69
CA PHE A 148 1.65 -22.70 2.52
C PHE A 148 2.45 -23.10 3.76
N PHE A 149 1.87 -22.94 4.96
CA PHE A 149 2.52 -23.30 6.22
C PHE A 149 2.44 -24.80 6.54
N GLY A 150 1.62 -25.55 5.81
CA GLY A 150 1.53 -27.01 5.92
C GLY A 150 2.52 -27.79 5.06
N GLN A 151 3.41 -27.11 4.33
CA GLN A 151 4.42 -27.70 3.42
C GLN A 151 5.75 -28.00 4.11
#